data_AF-A0A0N0THP3-F1
#
_entry.id   AF-A0A0N0THP3-F1
#
_cell.length_a   1.000
_cell.length_b   1.000
_cell.length_c   1.000
_cell.angle_alpha   90.00
_cell.angle_beta   90.00
_cell.angle_gamma   90.00
#
_symmetry.space_group_name_H-M   'P 1'
#
loop_
_entity.id
_entity.type
_entity.pdbx_description
1 polymer ?
#
loop_
_entity_poly.entity_id
_entity_poly.type
_entity_poly.pdbx_seq_one_letter_code
_entity_poly.pdbx_strand_id
1 'polypeptide(L)'
;ARESWRFAGSALTFADDKSEARRFVRARQWRDTHELPRFVFVVSPTEPRPFFVDFDSPVYVNILAKAARRLARKDPEARLTVTEMLPTPEQTWLTDDQGHRYTSELRLVAV
;
A
#
# COMPACT_ATOMS: atom_id res chain seq x y z
N ALA A 1 7.93 12.47 10.37
CA ALA A 1 6.60 11.96 9.97
C ALA A 1 6.81 11.05 8.77
N ARG A 2 5.96 10.02 8.58
CA ARG A 2 6.09 9.10 7.43
C ARG A 2 5.78 9.83 6.12
N GLU A 3 6.47 9.49 5.05
CA GLU A 3 6.16 9.94 3.70
C GLU A 3 4.78 9.43 3.25
N SER A 4 4.06 10.26 2.50
CA SER A 4 2.69 9.97 2.07
C SER A 4 2.35 10.65 0.76
N TRP A 5 1.58 9.94 -0.06
CA TRP A 5 1.13 10.35 -1.39
C TRP A 5 -0.38 10.21 -1.50
N ARG A 6 -1.00 11.02 -2.36
CA ARG A 6 -2.46 10.98 -2.57
C ARG A 6 -2.75 10.86 -4.06
N PHE A 7 -3.60 9.90 -4.40
CA PHE A 7 -3.96 9.62 -5.78
C PHE A 7 -5.46 9.50 -5.93
N ALA A 8 -6.02 10.09 -6.99
CA ALA A 8 -7.37 9.76 -7.42
C ALA A 8 -7.41 8.27 -7.80
N GLY A 9 -8.54 7.59 -7.55
CA GLY A 9 -8.68 6.17 -7.93
C GLY A 9 -8.43 5.93 -9.42
N SER A 10 -8.82 6.88 -10.27
CA SER A 10 -8.63 6.89 -11.72
C SER A 10 -7.16 7.05 -12.16
N ALA A 11 -6.30 7.62 -11.31
CA ALA A 11 -4.88 7.80 -11.62
C ALA A 11 -4.10 6.47 -11.60
N LEU A 12 -4.63 5.43 -10.93
CA LEU A 12 -4.04 4.08 -10.91
C LEU A 12 -4.45 3.32 -12.17
N THR A 13 -3.99 3.77 -13.34
CA THR A 13 -4.42 3.26 -14.65
C THR A 13 -4.15 1.76 -14.88
N PHE A 14 -3.21 1.17 -14.14
CA PHE A 14 -2.98 -0.28 -14.16
C PHE A 14 -4.20 -1.06 -13.65
N ALA A 15 -5.04 -0.45 -12.81
CA ALA A 15 -6.16 -1.10 -12.16
C ALA A 15 -7.19 -1.64 -13.17
N ASP A 16 -7.33 -1.02 -14.35
CA ASP A 16 -8.28 -1.45 -15.37
C ASP A 16 -7.73 -2.51 -16.34
N ASP A 17 -6.45 -2.88 -16.24
CA ASP A 17 -5.89 -3.95 -17.06
C ASP A 17 -6.54 -5.29 -16.68
N LYS A 18 -7.12 -5.98 -17.67
CA LYS A 18 -7.86 -7.24 -17.47
C LYS A 18 -6.92 -8.41 -17.20
N SER A 19 -5.72 -8.38 -17.76
CA SER A 19 -4.70 -9.40 -17.53
C SER A 19 -4.00 -9.14 -16.19
N GLU A 20 -4.02 -10.13 -15.30
CA GLU A 20 -3.33 -10.05 -14.01
C GLU A 20 -1.83 -9.83 -14.19
N ALA A 21 -1.19 -10.57 -15.10
CA ALA A 21 0.24 -10.43 -15.38
C ALA A 21 0.60 -9.01 -15.84
N ARG A 22 -0.19 -8.44 -16.77
CA ARG A 22 0.03 -7.06 -17.24
C ARG A 22 -0.24 -6.04 -16.14
N ARG A 23 -1.31 -6.24 -15.35
CA ARG A 23 -1.64 -5.40 -14.19
C ARG A 23 -0.47 -5.35 -13.20
N PHE A 24 0.13 -6.50 -12.89
CA PHE A 24 1.28 -6.59 -12.00
C PHE A 24 2.47 -5.79 -12.51
N VAL A 25 2.87 -5.99 -13.76
CA VAL A 25 3.98 -5.25 -14.38
C VAL A 25 3.72 -3.74 -14.38
N ARG A 26 2.52 -3.33 -14.80
CA ARG A 26 2.15 -1.91 -14.86
C ARG A 26 2.02 -1.26 -13.49
N ALA A 27 1.59 -2.00 -12.47
CA ALA A 27 1.57 -1.50 -11.10
C ALA A 27 2.99 -1.20 -10.59
N ARG A 28 3.98 -2.04 -10.91
CA ARG A 28 5.38 -1.80 -10.54
C ARG A 28 5.99 -0.64 -11.32
N GLN A 29 5.68 -0.51 -12.61
CA GLN A 29 6.07 0.68 -13.39
C GLN A 29 5.46 1.97 -12.81
N TRP A 30 4.18 1.91 -12.41
CA TRP A 30 3.51 3.03 -11.78
C TRP A 30 4.15 3.38 -10.43
N ARG A 31 4.49 2.38 -9.60
CA ARG A 31 5.24 2.55 -8.35
C ARG A 31 6.55 3.30 -8.61
N ASP A 32 7.34 2.83 -9.58
CA ASP A 32 8.65 3.41 -9.91
C ASP A 32 8.52 4.85 -10.42
N THR A 33 7.52 5.11 -11.26
CA THR A 33 7.23 6.47 -11.78
C THR A 33 6.91 7.48 -10.67
N HIS A 34 6.33 7.01 -9.57
CA HIS A 34 5.96 7.86 -8.42
C HIS A 34 6.93 7.72 -7.24
N GLU A 35 8.06 7.01 -7.44
CA GLU A 35 9.11 6.80 -6.44
C GLU A 35 8.57 6.18 -5.13
N LEU A 36 7.54 5.35 -5.21
CA LEU A 36 6.93 4.73 -4.04
C LEU A 36 7.78 3.56 -3.55
N PRO A 37 7.89 3.35 -2.22
CA PRO A 37 8.56 2.17 -1.68
C PRO A 37 7.77 0.89 -2.02
N ARG A 38 8.44 -0.26 -1.94
CA ARG A 38 7.82 -1.57 -2.18
C ARG A 38 6.63 -1.84 -1.24
N PHE A 39 6.79 -1.48 0.03
CA PHE A 39 5.86 -1.77 1.11
C PHE A 39 5.13 -0.50 1.54
N VAL A 40 3.81 -0.49 1.42
CA VAL A 40 2.98 0.66 1.76
C VAL A 40 1.71 0.25 2.51
N PHE A 41 1.15 1.20 3.26
CA PHE A 41 -0.23 1.13 3.73
C PHE A 41 -1.10 2.06 2.89
N VAL A 42 -2.30 1.60 2.56
CA VAL A 42 -3.27 2.36 1.77
C VAL A 42 -4.53 2.61 2.59
N VAL A 43 -4.94 3.88 2.64
CA VAL A 43 -6.21 4.32 3.21
C VAL A 43 -7.09 4.82 2.08
N SER A 44 -8.31 4.30 1.97
CA SER A 44 -9.28 4.72 0.96
C SER A 44 -10.62 5.03 1.61
N PRO A 45 -11.33 6.10 1.19
CA PRO A 45 -12.69 6.41 1.65
C PRO A 45 -13.73 5.28 1.44
N THR A 46 -13.41 4.29 0.60
CA THR A 46 -14.28 3.14 0.32
C THR A 46 -13.86 1.86 1.03
N GLU A 47 -12.81 1.89 1.84
CA GLU A 47 -12.34 0.74 2.61
C GLU A 47 -12.47 1.03 4.10
N PRO A 48 -12.97 0.08 4.92
CA PRO A 48 -13.23 0.32 6.33
C PRO A 48 -11.95 0.45 7.18
N ARG A 49 -10.81 -0.05 6.69
CA ARG A 49 -9.53 -0.05 7.39
C ARG A 49 -8.39 0.18 6.41
N PRO A 50 -7.27 0.76 6.87
CA PRO A 50 -6.02 0.74 6.11
C PRO A 50 -5.62 -0.71 5.77
N PHE A 51 -5.05 -0.91 4.58
CA PHE A 51 -4.55 -2.22 4.17
C PHE A 51 -3.11 -2.14 3.67
N PHE A 52 -2.37 -3.21 3.89
CA PHE A 52 -1.00 -3.36 3.43
C PHE A 52 -0.95 -3.70 1.93
N VAL A 53 0.05 -3.17 1.24
CA VAL A 53 0.38 -3.52 -0.14
C VAL A 53 1.87 -3.80 -0.26
N ASP A 54 2.21 -4.99 -0.75
CA ASP A 54 3.52 -5.31 -1.32
C ASP A 54 3.42 -5.25 -2.85
N PHE A 55 4.11 -4.29 -3.47
CA PHE A 55 4.13 -4.16 -4.94
C PHE A 55 4.81 -5.33 -5.68
N ASP A 56 5.55 -6.19 -4.99
CA ASP A 56 6.11 -7.42 -5.56
C ASP A 56 5.17 -8.63 -5.39
N SER A 57 3.97 -8.45 -4.83
CA SER A 57 2.95 -9.48 -4.71
C SER A 57 1.74 -9.21 -5.61
N PRO A 58 1.46 -10.08 -6.60
CA PRO A 58 0.28 -9.94 -7.47
C PRO A 58 -1.04 -9.88 -6.70
N VAL A 59 -1.15 -10.61 -5.58
CA VAL A 59 -2.35 -10.63 -4.73
C VAL A 59 -2.63 -9.25 -4.15
N TYR A 60 -1.63 -8.59 -3.58
CA TYR A 60 -1.79 -7.25 -3.01
C TYR A 60 -2.04 -6.20 -4.09
N VAL A 61 -1.39 -6.32 -5.25
CA VAL A 61 -1.66 -5.45 -6.41
C VAL A 61 -3.11 -5.59 -6.88
N ASN A 62 -3.68 -6.79 -6.88
CA ASN A 62 -5.08 -7.00 -7.24
C ASN A 62 -6.05 -6.37 -6.23
N ILE A 63 -5.73 -6.45 -4.94
CA ILE A 63 -6.50 -5.78 -3.87
C ILE A 63 -6.48 -4.27 -4.09
N LEU A 64 -5.31 -3.67 -4.32
CA LEU A 64 -5.16 -2.25 -4.62
C LEU A 64 -5.96 -1.85 -5.86
N ALA A 65 -5.86 -2.61 -6.96
CA ALA A 65 -6.62 -2.35 -8.17
C ALA A 65 -8.14 -2.41 -7.94
N LYS A 66 -8.63 -3.35 -7.12
CA LYS A 66 -10.05 -3.44 -6.76
C LYS A 66 -10.48 -2.22 -5.94
N ALA A 67 -9.69 -1.80 -4.96
CA ALA A 67 -9.97 -0.63 -4.14
C ALA A 67 -9.98 0.66 -4.99
N ALA A 68 -9.01 0.83 -5.90
CA ALA A 68 -8.91 1.97 -6.81
C ALA A 68 -10.13 2.09 -7.73
N ARG A 69 -10.55 0.98 -8.37
CA ARG A 69 -11.76 0.96 -9.21
C ARG A 69 -13.02 1.25 -8.41
N ARG A 70 -13.14 0.73 -7.18
CA ARG A 70 -14.28 1.00 -6.30
C ARG A 70 -14.34 2.49 -5.94
N LEU A 71 -13.21 3.08 -5.58
CA LEU A 71 -13.09 4.50 -5.26
C LEU A 71 -13.51 5.36 -6.45
N ALA A 72 -12.93 5.12 -7.63
CA ALA A 72 -13.22 5.88 -8.85
C ALA A 72 -14.69 5.78 -9.29
N ARG A 73 -15.34 4.63 -9.10
CA ARG A 73 -16.77 4.45 -9.38
C ARG A 73 -17.68 5.19 -8.40
N LYS A 74 -17.27 5.34 -7.14
CA LYS A 74 -18.04 6.04 -6.12
C LYS A 74 -17.96 7.55 -6.30
N ASP A 75 -16.74 8.05 -6.53
CA ASP A 75 -16.44 9.46 -6.74
C ASP A 75 -15.11 9.57 -7.52
N PRO A 76 -15.12 10.07 -8.77
CA PRO A 76 -13.92 10.24 -9.58
C PRO A 76 -12.85 11.16 -8.96
N GLU A 77 -13.26 12.11 -8.13
CA GLU A 77 -12.37 13.08 -7.48
C GLU A 77 -11.84 12.57 -6.13
N ALA A 78 -12.43 11.50 -5.59
CA ALA A 78 -12.01 10.94 -4.32
C ALA A 78 -10.61 10.32 -4.41
N ARG A 79 -9.81 10.55 -3.38
CA ARG A 79 -8.41 10.14 -3.32
C ARG A 79 -8.17 9.10 -2.24
N LEU A 80 -7.32 8.13 -2.57
CA LEU A 80 -6.69 7.25 -1.59
C LEU A 80 -5.37 7.87 -1.14
N THR A 81 -4.97 7.57 0.10
CA THR A 81 -3.67 7.94 0.65
C THR A 81 -2.80 6.69 0.70
N VAL A 82 -1.60 6.79 0.15
CA VAL A 82 -0.55 5.78 0.25
C VAL A 82 0.48 6.32 1.23
N THR A 83 0.89 5.52 2.21
CA THR A 83 1.90 5.89 3.21
C THR A 83 2.96 4.81 3.25
N GLU A 84 4.23 5.19 3.36
CA GLU A 84 5.32 4.23 3.48
C GLU A 84 5.14 3.29 4.70
N MET A 85 5.57 2.04 4.57
CA MET A 85 5.75 1.17 5.72
C MET A 85 7.07 1.52 6.42
N LEU A 86 6.97 2.19 7.57
CA LEU A 86 8.11 2.47 8.44
C LEU A 86 7.83 2.04 9.89
N PRO A 87 8.67 1.21 10.53
CA PRO A 87 9.88 0.59 9.98
C PRO A 87 9.56 -0.41 8.83
N THR A 88 10.48 -0.56 7.87
CA THR A 88 10.39 -1.66 6.90
C THR A 88 10.59 -3.01 7.62
N PRO A 89 10.20 -4.15 7.01
CA PRO A 89 10.43 -5.47 7.62
C PRO A 89 11.88 -5.69 8.08
N GLU A 90 12.86 -5.21 7.31
CA GLU A 90 14.29 -5.33 7.60
C GLU A 90 14.74 -4.43 8.77
N GLN A 91 14.00 -3.35 9.03
CA GLN A 91 14.26 -2.38 10.10
C GLN A 91 13.51 -2.69 11.40
N THR A 92 12.68 -3.74 11.43
CA THR A 92 11.99 -4.14 12.67
C THR A 92 12.99 -4.57 13.75
N TRP A 93 12.73 -4.14 14.99
CA TRP A 93 13.70 -4.22 16.09
C TRP A 93 13.50 -5.43 17.01
N LEU A 94 12.28 -5.96 17.12
CA LEU A 94 11.98 -7.10 17.98
C LEU A 94 12.38 -8.40 17.27
N THR A 95 13.28 -9.16 17.89
CA THR A 95 13.72 -10.46 17.41
C THR A 95 13.47 -11.57 18.42
N ASP A 96 13.21 -12.78 17.96
CA ASP A 96 13.20 -13.98 18.80
C ASP A 96 14.62 -14.58 18.97
N ASP A 97 14.72 -15.70 19.69
CA ASP A 97 15.95 -16.46 19.92
C ASP A 97 16.52 -17.12 18.65
N GLN A 98 15.68 -17.28 17.62
CA GLN A 98 16.05 -17.79 16.30
C GLN A 98 16.43 -16.67 15.31
N GLY A 99 16.36 -15.40 15.73
CA GLY A 99 16.69 -14.24 14.91
C GLY A 99 15.57 -13.83 13.93
N HIS A 100 14.37 -14.40 14.02
CA HIS A 100 13.23 -13.90 13.25
C HIS A 100 12.81 -12.53 13.75
N ARG A 101 12.27 -11.73 12.83
CA ARG A 101 11.91 -10.33 13.04
C ARG A 101 10.40 -10.15 13.08
N TYR A 102 9.92 -9.31 14.00
CA TYR A 102 8.50 -9.09 14.24
C TYR A 102 8.13 -7.61 14.25
N THR A 103 7.00 -7.28 13.62
CA THR A 103 6.36 -5.97 13.79
C THR A 103 5.91 -5.79 15.24
N SER A 104 6.26 -4.67 15.85
CA SER A 104 5.96 -4.40 17.26
C SER A 104 5.71 -2.92 17.49
N GLU A 105 4.90 -2.62 18.50
CA GLU A 105 4.57 -1.26 18.93
C GLU A 105 4.77 -1.19 20.45
N LEU A 106 5.48 -0.16 20.93
CA LEU A 106 5.68 0.07 22.36
C LEU A 106 4.75 1.19 22.81
N ARG A 107 3.88 0.90 23.78
CA ARG A 107 2.93 1.86 24.34
C ARG A 107 3.38 2.26 25.74
N LEU A 108 3.63 3.55 25.94
CA LEU A 108 4.05 4.11 27.23
C LEU A 108 2.91 4.91 27.83
N VAL A 109 2.67 4.72 29.13
CA VAL A 109 1.88 5.62 29.96
C VAL A 109 2.81 6.15 31.04
N ALA A 110 3.11 7.44 30.99
CA ALA A 110 3.86 8.13 32.04
C ALA A 110 2.86 8.88 32.93
N VAL A 111 2.93 8.66 34.24
CA VAL A 111 2.09 9.30 35.26
C VAL A 111 2.91 10.29 36.08
#